data_AF-A0A4V6MTQ2-F1
#
_entry.id   AF-A0A4V6MTQ2-F1
#
_cell.length_a   1.000
_cell.length_b   1.000
_cell.length_c   1.000
_cell.angle_alpha   90.00
_cell.angle_beta   90.00
_cell.angle_gamma   90.00
#
_symmetry.space_group_name_H-M   'P 1'
#
loop_
_entity.id
_entity.type
_entity.pdbx_description
1 polymer ?
#
loop_
_entity_poly.entity_id
_entity_poly.type
_entity_poly.pdbx_seq_one_letter_code
_entity_poly.pdbx_strand_id
1 'polypeptide(L)'
;MTRASALCLAVALACAGHAAHAQRTYTVTTLDGAFDKAVQLDPANRAQGNRSRYSLKGPEGQLSPTGGYVARSASWAASTATAQQPVSAFALASQWATLKVSDNGQWLALKDTNNRTFGRSQSGRARALASGQGFSPNYRVWAINNIGDMVGHTGAVNSAYQGAYEALWWQNGVSQVLPVAPGVGGWALDINNLGHIGGAIQILSGTSPNDTQAPLVARAAVWKAGALSWVADPAVFGAPSRVLHINDAGTLVVEGQQDGWTTLFQVSPAGQVQALTQRQTAPYPHDMNAAGVVVGQAGNRAVMWVQGQQIDLAQHLAAKGVSAVASWRLMSVLDINDQGSMVVLYALPGDAFGVERKARFTAVP
;
A
#
# COMPACT_ATOMS: atom_id res chain seq x y z
N MET A 1 -38.76 -7.80 2.46
CA MET A 1 -37.82 -8.26 1.41
C MET A 1 -37.39 -9.67 1.74
N THR A 2 -37.66 -10.64 0.85
CA THR A 2 -37.31 -12.05 1.08
C THR A 2 -35.82 -12.28 0.84
N ARG A 3 -35.20 -13.25 1.53
CA ARG A 3 -33.77 -13.60 1.38
C ARG A 3 -33.36 -13.85 -0.08
N ALA A 4 -34.28 -14.29 -0.93
CA ALA A 4 -34.07 -14.48 -2.37
C ALA A 4 -33.80 -13.16 -3.11
N SER A 5 -34.49 -12.07 -2.76
CA SER A 5 -34.33 -10.76 -3.42
C SER A 5 -32.99 -10.09 -3.07
N ALA A 6 -32.48 -10.30 -1.84
CA ALA A 6 -31.17 -9.79 -1.43
C ALA A 6 -30.01 -10.53 -2.13
N LEU A 7 -30.16 -11.84 -2.37
CA LEU A 7 -29.15 -12.64 -3.07
C LEU A 7 -29.05 -12.29 -4.56
N CYS A 8 -30.18 -12.09 -5.24
CA CYS A 8 -30.19 -11.63 -6.65
C CYS A 8 -29.54 -10.25 -6.83
N LEU A 9 -29.77 -9.32 -5.90
CA LEU A 9 -29.18 -7.97 -5.98
C LEU A 9 -27.65 -8.00 -5.76
N ALA A 10 -27.17 -8.84 -4.83
CA ALA A 10 -25.74 -9.01 -4.57
C ALA A 10 -25.00 -9.65 -5.75
N VAL A 11 -25.60 -10.65 -6.41
CA VAL A 11 -25.04 -11.27 -7.62
C VAL A 11 -25.04 -10.30 -8.79
N ALA A 12 -26.09 -9.49 -8.97
CA ALA A 12 -26.14 -8.48 -10.02
C ALA A 12 -25.08 -7.37 -9.84
N LEU A 13 -24.85 -6.89 -8.61
CA LEU A 13 -23.77 -5.91 -8.34
C LEU A 13 -22.38 -6.52 -8.56
N ALA A 14 -22.18 -7.78 -8.16
CA ALA A 14 -20.92 -8.48 -8.40
C ALA A 14 -20.63 -8.64 -9.92
N CYS A 15 -21.63 -9.03 -10.72
CA CYS A 15 -21.51 -9.16 -12.17
C CYS A 15 -21.31 -7.81 -12.88
N ALA A 16 -21.93 -6.72 -12.41
CA ALA A 16 -21.73 -5.38 -12.99
C ALA A 16 -20.27 -4.89 -12.84
N GLY A 17 -19.60 -5.23 -11.73
CA GLY A 17 -18.17 -4.96 -11.55
C GLY A 17 -17.25 -5.73 -12.50
N HIS A 18 -17.65 -6.94 -12.94
CA HIS A 18 -16.89 -7.74 -13.92
C HIS A 18 -16.92 -7.12 -15.31
N ALA A 19 -18.08 -6.60 -15.74
CA ALA A 19 -18.23 -5.99 -17.05
C ALA A 19 -17.39 -4.71 -17.21
N ALA A 20 -17.23 -3.94 -16.13
CA ALA A 20 -16.56 -2.64 -16.18
C ALA A 20 -15.05 -2.72 -16.46
N HIS A 21 -14.35 -3.77 -16.02
CA HIS A 21 -12.92 -3.96 -16.34
C HIS A 21 -12.69 -4.70 -17.67
N ALA A 22 -13.65 -5.50 -18.13
CA ALA A 22 -13.51 -6.31 -19.32
C ALA A 22 -13.58 -5.53 -20.65
N GLN A 23 -13.99 -4.26 -20.66
CA GLN A 23 -14.12 -3.47 -21.91
C GLN A 23 -13.15 -2.30 -22.06
N ARG A 24 -12.33 -2.01 -21.04
CA ARG A 24 -11.47 -0.81 -21.06
C ARG A 24 -10.28 -0.97 -22.00
N THR A 25 -10.02 0.07 -22.77
CA THR A 25 -8.75 0.24 -23.51
C THR A 25 -7.76 1.03 -22.64
N TYR A 26 -6.49 1.08 -23.04
CA TYR A 26 -5.47 1.82 -22.30
C TYR A 26 -4.71 2.79 -23.20
N THR A 27 -4.49 4.00 -22.72
CA THR A 27 -3.44 4.88 -23.24
C THR A 27 -2.16 4.68 -22.44
N VAL A 28 -1.01 4.72 -23.13
CA VAL A 28 0.30 4.49 -22.52
C VAL A 28 1.09 5.79 -22.56
N THR A 29 1.63 6.18 -21.42
CA THR A 29 2.57 7.30 -21.30
C THR A 29 3.85 6.77 -20.67
N THR A 30 4.93 6.75 -21.44
CA THR A 30 6.26 6.49 -20.89
C THR A 30 6.63 7.63 -19.97
N LEU A 31 7.36 7.30 -18.92
CA LEU A 31 7.82 8.30 -17.97
C LEU A 31 9.34 8.53 -18.11
N ASP A 32 9.98 7.88 -19.09
CA ASP A 32 11.41 7.89 -19.38
C ASP A 32 11.97 9.29 -19.70
N GLY A 33 13.17 9.61 -19.22
CA GLY A 33 13.87 10.87 -19.53
C GLY A 33 13.43 12.10 -18.72
N ALA A 34 12.38 11.99 -17.91
CA ALA A 34 11.90 13.02 -16.98
C ALA A 34 12.02 12.55 -15.51
N PHE A 35 13.21 12.08 -15.11
CA PHE A 35 13.46 11.60 -13.75
C PHE A 35 14.74 12.23 -13.20
N ASP A 36 14.66 13.28 -12.37
CA ASP A 36 14.40 13.14 -10.93
C ASP A 36 12.98 12.69 -10.52
N LYS A 37 12.83 11.36 -10.42
CA LYS A 37 11.96 10.56 -9.53
C LYS A 37 10.60 11.11 -9.01
N ALA A 38 9.82 11.83 -9.81
CA ALA A 38 8.45 12.22 -9.43
C ALA A 38 7.46 12.15 -10.60
N VAL A 39 6.60 11.12 -10.61
CA VAL A 39 5.39 11.13 -11.46
C VAL A 39 4.17 10.84 -10.58
N GLN A 40 3.21 11.75 -10.66
CA GLN A 40 1.87 11.64 -10.07
C GLN A 40 0.85 11.33 -11.17
N LEU A 41 -0.21 10.62 -10.79
CA LEU A 41 -1.43 10.60 -11.58
C LEU A 41 -2.07 12.01 -11.55
N ASP A 42 -2.47 12.51 -12.73
CA ASP A 42 -3.09 13.83 -12.96
C ASP A 42 -4.24 14.10 -11.95
N PRO A 43 -4.41 15.35 -11.44
CA PRO A 43 -5.56 15.79 -10.65
C PRO A 43 -6.93 15.23 -11.07
N ALA A 44 -7.22 15.11 -12.36
CA ALA A 44 -8.49 14.56 -12.85
C ALA A 44 -8.73 13.09 -12.46
N ASN A 45 -7.66 12.32 -12.28
CA ASN A 45 -7.74 10.92 -11.82
C ASN A 45 -7.73 10.81 -10.28
N ARG A 46 -7.28 11.84 -9.54
CA ARG A 46 -7.29 11.84 -8.06
C ARG A 46 -8.72 11.93 -7.50
N ALA A 47 -9.62 12.61 -8.22
CA ALA A 47 -11.05 12.60 -7.93
C ALA A 47 -11.70 11.20 -8.10
N GLN A 48 -10.97 10.22 -8.64
CA GLN A 48 -11.44 8.88 -8.96
C GLN A 48 -10.78 7.76 -8.13
N GLY A 49 -10.12 8.07 -7.01
CA GLY A 49 -9.65 7.06 -6.04
C GLY A 49 -8.32 6.36 -6.39
N ASN A 50 -7.27 7.12 -6.73
CA ASN A 50 -5.92 6.57 -7.00
C ASN A 50 -5.19 6.12 -5.73
N ARG A 51 -4.56 4.95 -5.64
CA ARG A 51 -4.03 4.43 -4.36
C ARG A 51 -2.51 4.43 -4.16
N SER A 52 -1.80 5.33 -4.85
CA SER A 52 -0.34 5.21 -4.99
C SER A 52 0.45 5.22 -3.68
N ARG A 53 0.96 4.03 -3.31
CA ARG A 53 1.73 3.75 -2.07
C ARG A 53 3.21 4.15 -2.13
N TYR A 54 3.67 4.72 -3.24
CA TYR A 54 5.09 5.02 -3.45
C TYR A 54 5.39 6.49 -3.22
N SER A 55 6.30 6.72 -2.28
CA SER A 55 7.16 7.88 -2.29
C SER A 55 8.62 7.43 -2.31
N LEU A 56 9.41 8.07 -3.18
CA LEU A 56 10.77 7.64 -3.49
C LEU A 56 11.79 8.53 -2.78
N LYS A 57 12.78 7.89 -2.15
CA LYS A 57 13.93 8.55 -1.50
C LYS A 57 14.98 8.90 -2.57
N GLY A 58 15.52 10.12 -2.51
CA GLY A 58 16.58 10.60 -3.41
C GLY A 58 17.95 9.94 -3.14
N PRO A 59 18.92 10.07 -4.07
CA PRO A 59 20.19 9.34 -4.01
C PRO A 59 21.24 9.92 -3.06
N GLU A 60 21.25 11.22 -2.78
CA GLU A 60 22.35 11.84 -2.01
C GLU A 60 21.80 12.89 -1.04
N GLY A 61 22.08 12.69 0.26
CA GLY A 61 21.73 13.65 1.28
C GLY A 61 22.60 14.89 1.16
N GLN A 62 22.15 15.89 0.39
CA GLN A 62 22.29 17.34 0.59
C GLN A 62 21.82 18.09 -0.68
N LEU A 63 21.13 19.22 -0.52
CA LEU A 63 20.65 20.08 -1.61
C LEU A 63 21.40 21.43 -1.58
N SER A 64 21.92 21.83 -2.74
CA SER A 64 22.64 23.09 -3.01
C SER A 64 21.69 24.29 -3.20
N PRO A 65 22.10 25.55 -2.93
CA PRO A 65 21.20 26.69 -2.72
C PRO A 65 20.70 27.44 -3.97
N THR A 66 21.11 27.09 -5.20
CA THR A 66 20.94 28.00 -6.36
C THR A 66 20.41 27.38 -7.67
N GLY A 67 19.78 26.21 -7.63
CA GLY A 67 19.07 25.63 -8.79
C GLY A 67 17.55 25.65 -8.60
N GLY A 68 16.80 26.14 -9.59
CA GLY A 68 15.37 26.43 -9.52
C GLY A 68 14.48 25.33 -8.92
N TYR A 69 13.76 25.68 -7.86
CA TYR A 69 12.81 24.84 -7.16
C TYR A 69 11.46 24.77 -7.90
N VAL A 70 10.99 23.55 -8.17
CA VAL A 70 9.54 23.26 -8.27
C VAL A 70 9.26 22.05 -7.37
N ALA A 71 8.78 22.30 -6.16
CA ALA A 71 8.28 21.24 -5.28
C ALA A 71 6.98 20.66 -5.87
N ARG A 72 6.98 19.38 -6.29
CA ARG A 72 5.77 18.68 -6.75
C ARG A 72 5.53 17.39 -5.96
N SER A 73 5.16 17.55 -4.69
CA SER A 73 4.19 16.69 -4.01
C SER A 73 2.89 17.52 -3.88
N ALA A 74 1.80 17.06 -4.51
CA ALA A 74 0.55 17.77 -4.78
C ALA A 74 0.66 19.04 -5.67
N SER A 75 0.24 18.95 -6.93
CA SER A 75 -0.23 20.14 -7.66
C SER A 75 -1.65 20.51 -7.17
N TRP A 76 -1.75 21.70 -6.60
CA TRP A 76 -2.98 22.38 -6.15
C TRP A 76 -3.60 23.13 -7.33
N ALA A 77 -4.93 23.23 -7.39
CA ALA A 77 -5.56 24.28 -8.18
C ALA A 77 -5.20 25.63 -7.53
N ALA A 78 -4.78 26.61 -8.34
CA ALA A 78 -4.55 27.96 -7.86
C ALA A 78 -5.87 28.51 -7.30
N SER A 79 -6.01 28.48 -5.97
CA SER A 79 -7.01 29.31 -5.31
C SER A 79 -6.60 30.75 -5.59
N THR A 80 -7.49 31.52 -6.23
CA THR A 80 -7.36 32.95 -6.46
C THR A 80 -7.40 33.78 -5.17
N ALA A 81 -7.40 33.15 -4.00
CA ALA A 81 -7.26 33.84 -2.73
C ALA A 81 -5.80 34.21 -2.47
N THR A 82 -5.59 35.50 -2.27
CA THR A 82 -4.40 36.21 -1.81
C THR A 82 -3.41 35.33 -1.05
N ALA A 83 -2.16 35.31 -1.51
CA ALA A 83 -1.05 34.57 -0.94
C ALA A 83 -0.81 34.92 0.53
N GLN A 84 -1.38 34.14 1.44
CA GLN A 84 -0.83 34.03 2.79
C GLN A 84 0.40 33.13 2.73
N GLN A 85 1.57 33.77 2.84
CA GLN A 85 2.83 33.11 3.14
C GLN A 85 2.62 32.20 4.36
N PRO A 86 2.94 30.89 4.29
CA PRO A 86 2.83 30.00 5.44
C PRO A 86 3.80 30.49 6.52
N VAL A 87 3.26 31.00 7.63
CA VAL A 87 4.03 31.24 8.85
C VAL A 87 4.51 29.87 9.34
N SER A 88 5.78 29.55 9.08
CA SER A 88 6.32 28.21 9.30
C SER A 88 6.62 28.00 10.78
N ALA A 89 5.97 26.99 11.38
CA ALA A 89 6.46 26.34 12.60
C ALA A 89 7.54 25.27 12.28
N PHE A 90 8.08 25.27 11.06
CA PHE A 90 8.98 24.23 10.55
C PHE A 90 10.18 24.85 9.83
N ALA A 91 11.34 24.25 10.06
CA ALA A 91 12.55 24.45 9.28
C ALA A 91 12.34 23.99 7.82
N LEU A 92 13.23 24.46 6.95
CA LEU A 92 13.19 24.34 5.49
C LEU A 92 12.71 22.97 4.98
N ALA A 93 11.83 22.96 3.98
CA ALA A 93 11.29 21.75 3.33
C ALA A 93 12.37 20.77 2.82
N SER A 94 13.60 21.23 2.63
CA SER A 94 14.78 20.43 2.28
C SER A 94 15.16 19.37 3.34
N GLN A 95 14.58 19.43 4.54
CA GLN A 95 14.86 18.48 5.62
C GLN A 95 13.92 17.26 5.64
N TRP A 96 12.95 17.16 4.72
CA TRP A 96 11.92 16.13 4.74
C TRP A 96 11.85 15.33 3.44
N ALA A 97 11.74 14.01 3.56
CA ALA A 97 11.44 13.09 2.48
C ALA A 97 10.02 12.55 2.64
N THR A 98 9.28 12.44 1.53
CA THR A 98 7.98 11.79 1.55
C THR A 98 8.18 10.27 1.68
N LEU A 99 7.36 9.60 2.49
CA LEU A 99 7.35 8.15 2.70
C LEU A 99 6.13 7.49 2.08
N LYS A 100 4.96 8.07 2.33
CA LYS A 100 3.66 7.59 1.84
C LYS A 100 2.81 8.77 1.44
N VAL A 101 1.91 8.52 0.50
CA VAL A 101 0.94 9.47 -0.02
C VAL A 101 -0.42 8.81 0.12
N SER A 102 -1.43 9.55 0.58
CA SER A 102 -2.80 9.03 0.60
C SER A 102 -3.36 8.94 -0.80
N ASP A 103 -4.41 8.15 -0.96
CA ASP A 103 -4.99 7.88 -2.27
C ASP A 103 -5.45 9.18 -2.99
N ASN A 104 -6.13 10.05 -2.26
CA ASN A 104 -6.57 11.35 -2.78
C ASN A 104 -5.42 12.35 -3.02
N GLY A 105 -4.17 11.99 -2.68
CA GLY A 105 -2.98 12.82 -2.80
C GLY A 105 -2.97 14.03 -1.85
N GLN A 106 -3.92 14.12 -0.92
CA GLN A 106 -4.05 15.25 -0.01
C GLN A 106 -3.14 15.12 1.20
N TRP A 107 -2.77 13.90 1.57
CA TRP A 107 -1.94 13.62 2.72
C TRP A 107 -0.60 13.01 2.33
N LEU A 108 0.43 13.46 3.02
CA LEU A 108 1.78 12.92 2.91
C LEU A 108 2.23 12.47 4.28
N ALA A 109 2.68 11.22 4.40
CA ALA A 109 3.55 10.82 5.50
C ALA A 109 4.98 11.22 5.14
N LEU A 110 5.61 11.98 6.01
CA LEU A 110 6.95 12.52 5.82
C LEU A 110 7.90 11.93 6.86
N LYS A 111 9.18 11.88 6.52
CA LYS A 111 10.27 11.68 7.47
C LYS A 111 11.33 12.75 7.32
N ASP A 112 12.04 13.06 8.40
CA ASP A 112 13.22 13.91 8.28
C ASP A 112 14.42 13.17 7.62
N THR A 113 15.45 13.93 7.26
CA THR A 113 16.71 13.42 6.67
C THR A 113 17.44 12.40 7.55
N ASN A 114 17.13 12.37 8.84
CA ASN A 114 17.75 11.48 9.82
C ASN A 114 16.86 10.28 10.20
N ASN A 115 15.72 10.06 9.50
CA ASN A 115 14.67 9.09 9.87
C ASN A 115 14.09 9.30 11.30
N ARG A 116 14.31 10.45 11.95
CA ARG A 116 13.99 10.63 13.38
C ARG A 116 12.58 11.14 13.65
N THR A 117 12.03 11.95 12.74
CA THR A 117 10.75 12.62 12.95
C THR A 117 9.79 12.25 11.83
N PHE A 118 8.56 11.90 12.20
CA PHE A 118 7.47 11.70 11.26
C PHE A 118 6.57 12.93 11.24
N GLY A 119 6.18 13.36 10.05
CA GLY A 119 5.24 14.46 9.85
C GLY A 119 4.09 14.01 8.97
N ARG A 120 2.93 14.64 9.14
CA ARG A 120 1.84 14.58 8.16
C ARG A 120 1.67 15.93 7.51
N SER A 121 1.44 16.00 6.20
CA SER A 121 1.15 17.27 5.53
C SER A 121 -0.20 17.23 4.84
N GLN A 122 -0.98 18.31 4.98
CA GLN A 122 -2.20 18.57 4.23
C GLN A 122 -2.20 20.03 3.79
N SER A 123 -2.52 20.32 2.53
CA SER A 123 -2.67 21.72 2.06
C SER A 123 -1.43 22.58 2.28
N GLY A 124 -0.24 22.00 2.10
CA GLY A 124 1.04 22.68 2.33
C GLY A 124 1.40 22.90 3.80
N ARG A 125 0.53 22.51 4.74
CA ARG A 125 0.80 22.56 6.18
C ARG A 125 1.31 21.20 6.64
N ALA A 126 2.60 21.12 6.91
CA ALA A 126 3.17 20.00 7.64
C ALA A 126 2.79 20.12 9.13
N ARG A 127 2.59 18.99 9.78
CA ARG A 127 2.46 18.83 11.22
C ARG A 127 3.36 17.68 11.62
N ALA A 128 4.39 17.94 12.40
CA ALA A 128 5.11 16.87 13.07
C ALA A 128 4.13 16.06 13.92
N LEU A 129 4.24 14.73 13.86
CA LEU A 129 3.56 13.86 14.81
C LEU A 129 4.12 14.20 16.20
N ALA A 130 3.23 14.46 17.16
CA ALA A 130 3.61 15.10 18.41
C ALA A 130 4.69 14.30 19.15
N SER A 131 5.70 15.02 19.67
CA SER A 131 6.80 14.52 20.51
C SER A 131 6.41 14.04 21.90
N GLY A 132 5.12 14.08 22.23
CA GLY A 132 4.61 13.57 23.48
C GLY A 132 4.54 12.05 23.43
N GLN A 133 5.31 11.38 24.30
CA GLN A 133 5.44 9.93 24.49
C GLN A 133 6.63 9.28 23.71
N GLY A 134 7.86 9.73 23.97
CA GLY A 134 9.05 8.90 23.79
C GLY A 134 9.37 8.44 22.37
N PHE A 135 9.76 9.36 21.48
CA PHE A 135 10.35 8.99 20.19
C PHE A 135 11.67 8.23 20.39
N SER A 136 11.61 6.91 20.38
CA SER A 136 12.73 6.10 19.92
C SER A 136 12.87 6.34 18.41
N PRO A 137 14.07 6.56 17.85
CA PRO A 137 14.34 6.84 16.42
C PRO A 137 13.96 5.70 15.45
N ASN A 138 13.01 4.86 15.83
CA ASN A 138 12.79 3.54 15.27
C ASN A 138 11.35 3.32 14.77
N TYR A 139 10.42 4.27 14.89
CA TYR A 139 9.09 4.06 14.29
C TYR A 139 9.19 3.89 12.77
N ARG A 140 8.28 3.10 12.18
CA ARG A 140 8.15 2.90 10.74
C ARG A 140 6.69 3.07 10.35
N VAL A 141 6.41 4.02 9.45
CA VAL A 141 5.09 4.21 8.84
C VAL A 141 4.99 3.36 7.59
N TRP A 142 3.92 2.56 7.49
CA TRP A 142 3.66 1.67 6.35
C TRP A 142 2.56 2.18 5.42
N ALA A 143 1.52 2.81 5.97
CA ALA A 143 0.39 3.29 5.19
C ALA A 143 -0.23 4.56 5.78
N ILE A 144 -0.98 5.27 4.93
CA ILE A 144 -1.77 6.47 5.25
C ILE A 144 -3.06 6.43 4.45
N ASN A 145 -4.20 6.75 5.07
CA ASN A 145 -5.50 6.80 4.38
C ASN A 145 -5.90 8.25 3.98
N ASN A 146 -7.07 8.39 3.35
CA ASN A 146 -7.56 9.68 2.81
C ASN A 146 -7.98 10.71 3.86
N ILE A 147 -8.13 10.29 5.12
CA ILE A 147 -8.41 11.21 6.24
C ILE A 147 -7.12 11.60 6.99
N GLY A 148 -5.96 11.08 6.57
CA GLY A 148 -4.66 11.43 7.12
C GLY A 148 -4.27 10.65 8.36
N ASP A 149 -4.95 9.53 8.61
CA ASP A 149 -4.56 8.56 9.62
C ASP A 149 -3.47 7.66 9.06
N MET A 150 -2.48 7.34 9.89
CA MET A 150 -1.32 6.54 9.49
C MET A 150 -1.17 5.32 10.35
N VAL A 151 -0.54 4.28 9.82
CA VAL A 151 -0.25 3.06 10.57
C VAL A 151 1.17 2.58 10.36
N GLY A 152 1.65 1.77 11.31
CA GLY A 152 3.03 1.35 11.33
C GLY A 152 3.39 0.54 12.56
N HIS A 153 4.66 0.62 12.96
CA HIS A 153 5.14 -0.04 14.17
C HIS A 153 6.39 0.63 14.76
N THR A 154 6.75 0.27 15.99
CA THR A 154 8.05 0.59 16.61
C THR A 154 9.19 -0.20 15.97
N GLY A 155 10.44 0.22 16.06
CA GLY A 155 11.56 -0.49 15.40
C GLY A 155 12.65 -0.96 16.35
N ALA A 156 12.50 -0.79 17.67
CA ALA A 156 13.47 -1.26 18.63
C ALA A 156 13.04 -2.60 19.19
N VAL A 157 13.88 -3.61 18.95
CA VAL A 157 13.81 -4.90 19.63
C VAL A 157 14.28 -4.68 21.07
N ASN A 158 13.46 -4.96 22.08
CA ASN A 158 14.00 -5.00 23.44
C ASN A 158 15.06 -6.11 23.52
N SER A 159 16.07 -5.96 24.37
CA SER A 159 17.14 -6.95 24.55
C SER A 159 16.65 -8.30 25.12
N ALA A 160 15.33 -8.49 25.30
CA ALA A 160 14.71 -9.63 25.94
C ALA A 160 14.00 -10.60 24.96
N TYR A 161 14.25 -10.48 23.64
CA TYR A 161 13.85 -11.49 22.62
C TYR A 161 12.35 -11.85 22.53
N GLN A 162 11.43 -11.04 23.05
CA GLN A 162 10.00 -11.31 22.96
C GLN A 162 9.25 -10.14 22.28
N GLY A 163 8.72 -10.37 21.08
CA GLY A 163 7.61 -9.62 20.47
C GLY A 163 7.71 -8.08 20.49
N ALA A 164 8.84 -7.51 20.11
CA ALA A 164 9.18 -6.12 20.47
C ALA A 164 8.64 -5.02 19.54
N TYR A 165 7.90 -5.36 18.50
CA TYR A 165 7.24 -4.35 17.68
C TYR A 165 5.86 -4.04 18.24
N GLU A 166 5.59 -2.78 18.55
CA GLU A 166 4.21 -2.37 18.88
C GLU A 166 3.58 -1.88 17.60
N ALA A 167 2.42 -2.43 17.24
CA ALA A 167 1.64 -1.94 16.12
C ALA A 167 1.06 -0.57 16.49
N LEU A 168 1.25 0.42 15.63
CA LEU A 168 0.89 1.81 15.91
C LEU A 168 -0.15 2.33 14.93
N TRP A 169 -1.03 3.17 15.45
CA TRP A 169 -1.95 4.00 14.68
C TRP A 169 -1.75 5.46 15.09
N TRP A 170 -1.52 6.34 14.11
CA TRP A 170 -1.52 7.78 14.33
C TRP A 170 -2.83 8.37 13.84
N GLN A 171 -3.67 8.79 14.78
CA GLN A 171 -4.90 9.52 14.50
C GLN A 171 -4.71 10.98 14.85
N ASN A 172 -5.01 11.87 13.92
CA ASN A 172 -4.86 13.31 14.13
C ASN A 172 -3.47 13.79 14.59
N GLY A 173 -2.44 13.02 14.25
CA GLY A 173 -1.06 13.32 14.62
C GLY A 173 -0.64 12.79 15.99
N VAL A 174 -1.51 12.06 16.68
CA VAL A 174 -1.27 11.42 17.97
C VAL A 174 -1.14 9.92 17.76
N SER A 175 -0.02 9.33 18.19
CA SER A 175 0.17 7.87 18.19
C SER A 175 -0.62 7.20 19.31
N GLN A 176 -1.16 6.04 19.00
CA GLN A 176 -1.65 5.07 19.96
C GLN A 176 -1.14 3.67 19.58
N VAL A 177 -0.81 2.88 20.60
CA VAL A 177 -0.52 1.46 20.43
C VAL A 177 -1.84 0.75 20.15
N LEU A 178 -1.88 -0.05 19.09
CA LEU A 178 -3.02 -0.87 18.77
C LEU A 178 -3.12 -2.02 19.78
N PRO A 179 -4.34 -2.37 20.23
CA PRO A 179 -4.50 -3.34 21.29
C PRO A 179 -4.02 -4.72 20.83
N VAL A 180 -3.16 -5.28 21.67
CA VAL A 180 -2.60 -6.63 21.60
C VAL A 180 -2.51 -7.15 23.03
N ALA A 181 -2.46 -8.48 23.21
CA ALA A 181 -2.26 -9.05 24.53
C ALA A 181 -0.88 -8.60 25.12
N PRO A 182 -0.74 -8.52 26.45
CA PRO A 182 0.56 -8.21 27.06
C PRO A 182 1.66 -9.18 26.58
N GLY A 183 2.85 -8.64 26.25
CA GLY A 183 3.99 -9.43 25.78
C GLY A 183 3.91 -9.91 24.32
N VAL A 184 2.89 -9.48 23.58
CA VAL A 184 2.68 -9.83 22.17
C VAL A 184 3.00 -8.62 21.29
N GLY A 185 3.85 -8.83 20.29
CA GLY A 185 4.19 -7.81 19.30
C GLY A 185 3.28 -7.83 18.09
N GLY A 186 3.38 -6.81 17.24
CA GLY A 186 2.68 -6.77 15.96
C GLY A 186 3.16 -5.67 15.02
N TRP A 187 2.64 -5.72 13.81
CA TRP A 187 2.81 -4.73 12.77
C TRP A 187 1.46 -4.30 12.25
N ALA A 188 1.26 -3.00 12.08
CA ALA A 188 0.20 -2.49 11.23
C ALA A 188 0.81 -2.09 9.87
N LEU A 189 0.33 -2.74 8.81
CA LEU A 189 0.93 -2.69 7.47
C LEU A 189 0.07 -1.91 6.49
N ASP A 190 -1.25 -1.88 6.70
CA ASP A 190 -2.17 -1.14 5.84
C ASP A 190 -3.39 -0.59 6.61
N ILE A 191 -4.00 0.46 6.07
CA ILE A 191 -5.20 1.10 6.64
C ILE A 191 -6.13 1.57 5.52
N ASN A 192 -7.43 1.30 5.65
CA ASN A 192 -8.43 1.81 4.71
C ASN A 192 -9.05 3.14 5.18
N ASN A 193 -9.93 3.74 4.38
CA ASN A 193 -10.55 5.04 4.68
C ASN A 193 -11.60 4.98 5.78
N LEU A 194 -12.01 3.77 6.20
CA LEU A 194 -12.88 3.55 7.36
C LEU A 194 -12.08 3.42 8.67
N GLY A 195 -10.75 3.46 8.62
CA GLY A 195 -9.90 3.24 9.78
C GLY A 195 -9.75 1.78 10.18
N HIS A 196 -10.11 0.84 9.31
CA HIS A 196 -9.75 -0.57 9.50
C HIS A 196 -8.29 -0.78 9.15
N ILE A 197 -7.57 -1.47 10.04
CA ILE A 197 -6.12 -1.62 9.95
C ILE A 197 -5.79 -3.09 9.76
N GLY A 198 -5.02 -3.41 8.73
CA GLY A 198 -4.50 -4.76 8.48
C GLY A 198 -3.04 -4.89 8.89
N GLY A 199 -2.66 -6.05 9.40
CA GLY A 199 -1.25 -6.38 9.58
C GLY A 199 -1.04 -7.79 10.13
N ALA A 200 -0.16 -7.91 11.14
CA ALA A 200 0.12 -9.17 11.78
C ALA A 200 0.49 -9.04 13.25
N ILE A 201 0.23 -10.10 14.01
CA ILE A 201 0.58 -10.25 15.43
C ILE A 201 1.62 -11.36 15.57
N GLN A 202 2.68 -11.13 16.34
CA GLN A 202 3.68 -12.14 16.68
C GLN A 202 3.29 -12.87 17.95
N ILE A 203 2.94 -14.15 17.85
CA ILE A 203 2.63 -15.00 19.00
C ILE A 203 3.67 -16.11 19.15
N LEU A 204 3.88 -16.60 20.37
CA LEU A 204 4.69 -17.80 20.61
C LEU A 204 4.00 -19.01 19.97
N SER A 205 4.76 -19.83 19.24
CA SER A 205 4.23 -21.05 18.58
C SER A 205 4.06 -22.24 19.52
N GLY A 206 4.51 -22.12 20.77
CA GLY A 206 4.43 -23.18 21.77
C GLY A 206 3.02 -23.33 22.35
N THR A 207 2.66 -24.55 22.73
CA THR A 207 1.42 -24.86 23.45
C THR A 207 1.50 -24.51 24.94
N SER A 208 2.71 -24.31 25.46
CA SER A 208 2.95 -23.92 26.84
C SER A 208 3.15 -22.41 26.94
N PRO A 209 2.36 -21.68 27.74
CA PRO A 209 2.58 -20.26 28.01
C PRO A 209 3.92 -19.98 28.73
N ASN A 210 4.61 -21.03 29.21
CA ASN A 210 5.91 -20.93 29.86
C ASN A 210 7.10 -21.25 28.93
N ASP A 211 6.85 -21.65 27.67
CA ASP A 211 7.91 -21.90 26.71
C ASP A 211 8.40 -20.58 26.10
N THR A 212 9.29 -19.92 26.84
CA THR A 212 9.93 -18.65 26.43
C THR A 212 10.92 -18.83 25.28
N GLN A 213 11.18 -20.07 24.84
CA GLN A 213 12.06 -20.41 23.72
C GLN A 213 11.29 -20.78 22.44
N ALA A 214 9.96 -20.88 22.50
CA ALA A 214 9.15 -21.19 21.33
C ALA A 214 9.31 -20.11 20.24
N PRO A 215 9.47 -20.49 18.96
CA PRO A 215 9.65 -19.51 17.90
C PRO A 215 8.42 -18.61 17.78
N LEU A 216 8.65 -17.30 17.58
CA LEU A 216 7.58 -16.35 17.30
C LEU A 216 7.04 -16.57 15.89
N VAL A 217 5.72 -16.69 15.78
CA VAL A 217 5.01 -16.86 14.52
C VAL A 217 4.08 -15.67 14.31
N ALA A 218 4.23 -15.02 13.16
CA ALA A 218 3.34 -13.95 12.74
C ALA A 218 2.01 -14.51 12.25
N ARG A 219 0.89 -13.92 12.68
CA ARG A 219 -0.45 -14.28 12.22
C ARG A 219 -1.20 -13.05 11.72
N ALA A 220 -1.85 -13.19 10.56
CA ALA A 220 -2.63 -12.13 9.95
C ALA A 220 -3.79 -11.69 10.86
N ALA A 221 -3.87 -10.39 11.10
CA ALA A 221 -4.90 -9.80 11.94
C ALA A 221 -5.40 -8.47 11.38
N VAL A 222 -6.59 -8.08 11.80
CA VAL A 222 -7.20 -6.78 11.50
C VAL A 222 -7.68 -6.14 12.79
N TRP A 223 -7.48 -4.82 12.91
CA TRP A 223 -8.10 -4.00 13.92
C TRP A 223 -9.27 -3.22 13.32
N LYS A 224 -10.47 -3.37 13.89
CA LYS A 224 -11.68 -2.62 13.50
C LYS A 224 -12.28 -1.97 14.73
N ALA A 225 -12.52 -0.66 14.67
CA ALA A 225 -13.05 0.11 15.80
C ALA A 225 -12.28 -0.17 17.12
N GLY A 226 -10.95 -0.31 17.02
CA GLY A 226 -10.10 -0.61 18.17
C GLY A 226 -10.14 -2.07 18.66
N ALA A 227 -10.91 -2.97 18.05
CA ALA A 227 -10.91 -4.39 18.40
C ALA A 227 -10.03 -5.21 17.46
N LEU A 228 -9.19 -6.09 18.02
CA LEU A 228 -8.38 -7.06 17.28
C LEU A 228 -9.22 -8.25 16.83
N SER A 229 -9.05 -8.71 15.60
CA SER A 229 -9.65 -9.96 15.09
C SER A 229 -8.68 -10.70 14.16
N TRP A 230 -8.68 -12.02 14.25
CA TRP A 230 -7.91 -12.89 13.34
C TRP A 230 -8.58 -12.97 11.99
N VAL A 231 -7.79 -12.96 10.91
CA VAL A 231 -8.35 -12.94 9.54
C VAL A 231 -8.94 -14.29 9.14
N ALA A 232 -8.26 -15.39 9.46
CA ALA A 232 -8.75 -16.76 9.30
C ALA A 232 -8.00 -17.72 10.23
N ASP A 233 -8.40 -18.98 10.21
CA ASP A 233 -7.70 -20.06 10.90
C ASP A 233 -6.25 -20.19 10.35
N PRO A 234 -5.24 -20.33 11.23
CA PRO A 234 -3.86 -20.58 10.82
C PRO A 234 -3.68 -21.77 9.85
N ALA A 235 -4.54 -22.79 9.94
CA ALA A 235 -4.53 -23.93 9.02
C ALA A 235 -4.85 -23.51 7.57
N VAL A 236 -5.52 -22.37 7.36
CA VAL A 236 -5.86 -21.85 6.04
C VAL A 236 -4.68 -21.15 5.39
N PHE A 237 -3.98 -20.25 6.10
CA PHE A 237 -2.86 -19.48 5.50
C PHE A 237 -1.50 -20.16 5.65
N GLY A 238 -1.41 -21.13 6.55
CA GLY A 238 -0.15 -21.55 7.13
C GLY A 238 0.49 -20.44 7.96
N ALA A 239 1.75 -20.61 8.31
CA ALA A 239 2.46 -19.69 9.19
C ALA A 239 3.91 -19.51 8.75
N PRO A 240 4.45 -18.27 8.75
CA PRO A 240 3.81 -17.01 9.14
C PRO A 240 2.73 -16.53 8.16
N SER A 241 1.88 -15.61 8.62
CA SER A 241 0.92 -14.87 7.77
C SER A 241 0.77 -13.40 8.18
N ARG A 242 0.41 -12.54 7.22
CA ARG A 242 0.18 -11.10 7.42
C ARG A 242 -0.75 -10.48 6.38
N VAL A 243 -1.56 -9.51 6.79
CA VAL A 243 -2.34 -8.67 5.84
C VAL A 243 -1.40 -7.65 5.20
N LEU A 244 -1.30 -7.68 3.88
CA LEU A 244 -0.52 -6.71 3.10
C LEU A 244 -1.36 -5.55 2.59
N HIS A 245 -2.62 -5.83 2.22
CA HIS A 245 -3.53 -4.84 1.68
C HIS A 245 -4.93 -4.96 2.28
N ILE A 246 -5.62 -3.83 2.49
CA ILE A 246 -7.05 -3.75 2.82
C ILE A 246 -7.69 -2.64 1.99
N ASN A 247 -8.86 -2.90 1.38
CA ASN A 247 -9.65 -1.87 0.72
C ASN A 247 -10.84 -1.41 1.57
N ASP A 248 -11.54 -0.37 1.13
CA ASP A 248 -12.70 0.20 1.83
C ASP A 248 -13.88 -0.77 1.94
N ALA A 249 -14.03 -1.70 1.00
CA ALA A 249 -15.01 -2.76 1.10
C ALA A 249 -14.68 -3.78 2.22
N GLY A 250 -13.46 -3.76 2.75
CA GLY A 250 -12.97 -4.71 3.75
C GLY A 250 -12.39 -6.00 3.15
N THR A 251 -12.14 -6.01 1.84
CA THR A 251 -11.39 -7.10 1.19
C THR A 251 -9.92 -6.98 1.60
N LEU A 252 -9.29 -8.11 1.89
CA LEU A 252 -7.91 -8.20 2.34
C LEU A 252 -7.07 -8.96 1.32
N VAL A 253 -5.81 -8.55 1.16
CA VAL A 253 -4.76 -9.40 0.59
C VAL A 253 -3.87 -9.85 1.73
N VAL A 254 -3.75 -11.16 1.88
CA VAL A 254 -2.97 -11.81 2.94
C VAL A 254 -1.84 -12.57 2.29
N GLU A 255 -0.64 -12.41 2.81
CA GLU A 255 0.48 -13.30 2.53
C GLU A 255 0.52 -14.37 3.61
N GLY A 256 0.66 -15.63 3.21
CA GLY A 256 0.88 -16.76 4.11
C GLY A 256 1.98 -17.68 3.57
N GLN A 257 2.47 -18.58 4.42
CA GLN A 257 3.44 -19.61 4.03
C GLN A 257 2.81 -21.01 4.12
N GLN A 258 2.65 -21.66 2.96
CA GLN A 258 2.12 -23.02 2.85
C GLN A 258 3.13 -23.95 2.19
N ASP A 259 3.43 -25.07 2.85
CA ASP A 259 4.38 -26.10 2.36
C ASP A 259 5.73 -25.51 1.91
N GLY A 260 6.23 -24.53 2.66
CA GLY A 260 7.49 -23.82 2.37
C GLY A 260 7.39 -22.68 1.37
N TRP A 261 6.25 -22.50 0.70
CA TRP A 261 6.05 -21.48 -0.34
C TRP A 261 5.21 -20.31 0.16
N THR A 262 5.59 -19.09 -0.25
CA THR A 262 4.74 -17.90 -0.10
C THR A 262 3.51 -18.02 -1.00
N THR A 263 2.33 -17.89 -0.41
CA THR A 263 1.05 -17.90 -1.09
C THR A 263 0.29 -16.62 -0.76
N LEU A 264 -0.27 -15.96 -1.78
CA LEU A 264 -1.19 -14.85 -1.58
C LEU A 264 -2.62 -15.36 -1.51
N PHE A 265 -3.40 -14.78 -0.62
CA PHE A 265 -4.82 -15.03 -0.44
C PHE A 265 -5.57 -13.72 -0.53
N GLN A 266 -6.76 -13.78 -1.11
CA GLN A 266 -7.76 -12.73 -0.98
C GLN A 266 -8.82 -13.19 0.00
N VAL A 267 -9.15 -12.33 0.95
CA VAL A 267 -10.18 -12.59 1.96
C VAL A 267 -11.31 -11.59 1.75
N SER A 268 -12.50 -12.10 1.45
CA SER A 268 -13.67 -11.26 1.26
C SER A 268 -14.13 -10.65 2.60
N PRO A 269 -14.95 -9.58 2.57
CA PRO A 269 -15.51 -9.00 3.80
C PRO A 269 -16.35 -9.99 4.62
N ALA A 270 -16.88 -11.03 3.96
CA ALA A 270 -17.62 -12.13 4.59
C ALA A 270 -16.71 -13.23 5.16
N GLY A 271 -15.38 -13.09 5.07
CA GLY A 271 -14.41 -14.06 5.57
C GLY A 271 -14.12 -15.22 4.61
N GLN A 272 -14.60 -15.17 3.36
CA GLN A 272 -14.27 -16.21 2.38
C GLN A 272 -12.83 -16.05 1.92
N VAL A 273 -12.07 -17.14 1.95
CA VAL A 273 -10.66 -17.14 1.56
C VAL A 273 -10.49 -17.77 0.18
N GLN A 274 -9.75 -17.10 -0.69
CA GLN A 274 -9.37 -17.59 -2.01
C GLN A 274 -7.87 -17.43 -2.21
N ALA A 275 -7.16 -18.51 -2.55
CA ALA A 275 -5.76 -18.39 -2.96
C ALA A 275 -5.66 -17.66 -4.31
N LEU A 276 -4.78 -16.67 -4.39
CA LEU A 276 -4.50 -15.90 -5.61
C LEU A 276 -3.38 -16.52 -6.45
N THR A 277 -2.45 -17.23 -5.80
CA THR A 277 -1.23 -17.73 -6.42
C THR A 277 -1.14 -19.23 -6.28
N GLN A 278 -0.67 -19.90 -7.34
CA GLN A 278 -0.29 -21.31 -7.28
C GLN A 278 1.18 -21.45 -6.84
N ARG A 279 1.53 -22.62 -6.28
CA ARG A 279 2.88 -22.95 -5.82
C ARG A 279 3.86 -23.01 -6.98
N GLN A 280 4.50 -21.91 -7.37
CA GLN A 280 5.59 -21.93 -8.35
C GLN A 280 6.34 -20.62 -8.59
N THR A 281 5.79 -19.46 -8.20
CA THR A 281 6.46 -18.17 -8.41
C THR A 281 6.37 -17.31 -7.16
N ALA A 282 7.49 -16.72 -6.72
CA ALA A 282 7.51 -15.74 -5.64
C ALA A 282 6.60 -14.55 -6.01
N PRO A 283 5.42 -14.43 -5.37
CA PRO A 283 4.46 -13.40 -5.70
C PRO A 283 4.66 -12.19 -4.77
N TYR A 284 4.62 -10.99 -5.34
CA TYR A 284 4.73 -9.74 -4.61
C TYR A 284 3.56 -8.84 -4.99
N PRO A 285 2.50 -8.77 -4.15
CA PRO A 285 1.43 -7.82 -4.38
C PRO A 285 1.96 -6.43 -3.99
N HIS A 286 1.70 -5.45 -4.84
CA HIS A 286 2.10 -4.07 -4.60
C HIS A 286 0.92 -3.19 -4.23
N ASP A 287 -0.26 -3.46 -4.80
CA ASP A 287 -1.46 -2.71 -4.47
C ASP A 287 -2.76 -3.45 -4.82
N MET A 288 -3.89 -2.91 -4.34
CA MET A 288 -5.24 -3.43 -4.61
C MET A 288 -6.25 -2.28 -4.71
N ASN A 289 -7.15 -2.33 -5.70
CA ASN A 289 -8.21 -1.33 -5.87
C ASN A 289 -9.51 -1.65 -5.10
N ALA A 290 -10.53 -0.79 -5.23
CA ALA A 290 -11.83 -0.94 -4.56
C ALA A 290 -12.60 -2.19 -5.00
N ALA A 291 -12.40 -2.63 -6.25
CA ALA A 291 -13.01 -3.86 -6.77
C ALA A 291 -12.32 -5.14 -6.28
N GLY A 292 -11.20 -5.02 -5.55
CA GLY A 292 -10.40 -6.16 -5.11
C GLY A 292 -9.50 -6.74 -6.19
N VAL A 293 -9.23 -5.98 -7.26
CA VAL A 293 -8.17 -6.34 -8.23
C VAL A 293 -6.83 -6.04 -7.56
N VAL A 294 -6.03 -7.09 -7.40
CA VAL A 294 -4.68 -6.99 -6.84
C VAL A 294 -3.69 -6.89 -8.01
N VAL A 295 -2.66 -6.08 -7.86
CA VAL A 295 -1.61 -5.95 -8.87
C VAL A 295 -0.25 -6.14 -8.25
N GLY A 296 0.71 -6.61 -9.04
CA GLY A 296 2.06 -6.82 -8.53
C GLY A 296 2.99 -7.51 -9.52
N GLN A 297 3.82 -8.38 -8.96
CA GLN A 297 4.82 -9.16 -9.68
C GLN A 297 4.69 -10.64 -9.31
N ALA A 298 4.90 -11.51 -10.30
CA ALA A 298 5.08 -12.94 -10.08
C ALA A 298 6.26 -13.45 -10.91
N GLY A 299 7.33 -13.86 -10.24
CA GLY A 299 8.62 -14.10 -10.90
C GLY A 299 9.19 -12.79 -11.43
N ASN A 300 9.37 -12.65 -12.75
CA ASN A 300 9.87 -11.43 -13.41
C ASN A 300 8.83 -10.80 -14.33
N ARG A 301 7.55 -10.94 -13.99
CA ARG A 301 6.43 -10.49 -14.83
C ARG A 301 5.44 -9.66 -14.03
N ALA A 302 4.97 -8.59 -14.65
CA ALA A 302 3.85 -7.81 -14.19
C ALA A 302 2.56 -8.64 -14.28
N VAL A 303 1.83 -8.76 -13.17
CA VAL A 303 0.59 -9.54 -13.11
C VAL A 303 -0.50 -8.77 -12.39
N MET A 304 -1.74 -9.15 -12.66
CA MET A 304 -2.90 -8.78 -11.87
C MET A 304 -3.64 -10.05 -11.43
N TRP A 305 -4.23 -10.01 -10.25
CA TRP A 305 -5.13 -11.04 -9.77
C TRP A 305 -6.54 -10.50 -9.75
N VAL A 306 -7.40 -11.10 -10.55
CA VAL A 306 -8.82 -10.75 -10.67
C VAL A 306 -9.61 -11.97 -10.27
N GLN A 307 -10.33 -11.89 -9.14
CA GLN A 307 -11.18 -12.98 -8.63
C GLN A 307 -10.43 -14.31 -8.46
N GLY A 308 -9.20 -14.22 -7.94
CA GLY A 308 -8.32 -15.36 -7.75
C GLY A 308 -7.68 -15.93 -9.01
N GLN A 309 -7.91 -15.34 -10.17
CA GLN A 309 -7.20 -15.70 -11.40
C GLN A 309 -6.02 -14.76 -11.60
N GLN A 310 -4.82 -15.32 -11.72
CA GLN A 310 -3.63 -14.58 -12.11
C GLN A 310 -3.66 -14.34 -13.62
N ILE A 311 -3.56 -13.08 -14.02
CA ILE A 311 -3.54 -12.62 -15.40
C ILE A 311 -2.19 -11.95 -15.67
N ASP A 312 -1.49 -12.41 -16.71
CA ASP A 312 -0.27 -11.77 -17.21
C ASP A 312 -0.62 -10.41 -17.82
N LEU A 313 0.00 -9.33 -17.34
CA LEU A 313 -0.37 -7.99 -17.77
C LEU A 313 -0.13 -7.77 -19.28
N ALA A 314 0.96 -8.33 -19.83
CA ALA A 314 1.26 -8.16 -21.25
C ALA A 314 0.18 -8.83 -22.12
N GLN A 315 -0.27 -10.03 -21.71
CA GLN A 315 -1.39 -10.72 -22.37
C GLN A 315 -2.71 -9.93 -22.25
N HIS A 316 -3.01 -9.40 -21.06
CA HIS A 316 -4.19 -8.56 -20.85
C HIS A 316 -4.19 -7.32 -21.76
N LEU A 317 -3.07 -6.60 -21.82
CA LEU A 317 -2.92 -5.42 -22.65
C LEU A 317 -3.01 -5.73 -24.14
N ALA A 318 -2.41 -6.83 -24.59
CA ALA A 318 -2.52 -7.30 -25.97
C ALA A 318 -3.99 -7.63 -26.33
N ALA A 319 -4.72 -8.29 -25.44
CA ALA A 319 -6.15 -8.58 -25.62
C ALA A 319 -7.02 -7.30 -25.65
N LYS A 320 -6.52 -6.17 -25.13
CA LYS A 320 -7.15 -4.84 -25.24
C LYS A 320 -6.64 -4.02 -26.42
N GLY A 321 -5.83 -4.60 -27.32
CA GLY A 321 -5.31 -3.90 -28.50
C GLY A 321 -4.19 -2.91 -28.21
N VAL A 322 -3.57 -2.97 -27.02
CA VAL A 322 -2.47 -2.06 -26.63
C VAL A 322 -1.16 -2.57 -27.22
N SER A 323 -0.92 -2.27 -28.50
CA SER A 323 0.25 -2.75 -29.23
C SER A 323 1.54 -1.98 -28.92
N ALA A 324 1.45 -0.76 -28.38
CA ALA A 324 2.59 0.12 -28.11
C ALA A 324 3.64 -0.48 -27.16
N VAL A 325 3.28 -1.51 -26.40
CA VAL A 325 4.12 -2.16 -25.39
C VAL A 325 4.46 -3.61 -25.73
N ALA A 326 4.15 -4.07 -26.95
CA ALA A 326 4.33 -5.46 -27.36
C ALA A 326 5.79 -5.94 -27.26
N SER A 327 6.76 -5.03 -27.42
CA SER A 327 8.19 -5.32 -27.28
C SER A 327 8.71 -5.13 -25.85
N TRP A 328 7.90 -4.62 -24.92
CA TRP A 328 8.34 -4.30 -23.57
C TRP A 328 8.32 -5.56 -22.71
N ARG A 329 9.34 -5.70 -21.87
CA ARG A 329 9.31 -6.65 -20.76
C ARG A 329 8.66 -5.98 -19.56
N LEU A 330 7.37 -6.22 -19.33
CA LEU A 330 6.64 -5.71 -18.16
C LEU A 330 7.02 -6.52 -16.92
N MET A 331 7.67 -5.89 -15.96
CA MET A 331 8.31 -6.58 -14.83
C MET A 331 7.45 -6.59 -13.57
N SER A 332 6.76 -5.48 -13.29
CA SER A 332 5.92 -5.33 -12.09
C SER A 332 4.86 -4.25 -12.29
N VAL A 333 3.67 -4.44 -11.72
CA VAL A 333 2.70 -3.36 -11.54
C VAL A 333 2.83 -2.81 -10.14
N LEU A 334 3.28 -1.57 -10.03
CA LEU A 334 3.50 -0.93 -8.74
C LEU A 334 2.18 -0.50 -8.09
N ASP A 335 1.23 -0.04 -8.89
CA ASP A 335 0.06 0.67 -8.37
C ASP A 335 -1.16 0.52 -9.27
N ILE A 336 -2.36 0.57 -8.68
CA ILE A 336 -3.63 0.53 -9.41
C ILE A 336 -4.66 1.46 -8.77
N ASN A 337 -5.41 2.20 -9.60
CA ASN A 337 -6.54 2.97 -9.11
C ASN A 337 -7.87 2.22 -9.22
N ASP A 338 -8.93 2.81 -8.66
CA ASP A 338 -10.28 2.25 -8.74
C ASP A 338 -10.83 2.19 -10.18
N GLN A 339 -10.22 2.91 -11.12
CA GLN A 339 -10.50 2.80 -12.55
C GLN A 339 -9.61 1.80 -13.30
N GLY A 340 -8.71 1.09 -12.63
CA GLY A 340 -7.78 0.16 -13.27
C GLY A 340 -6.64 0.80 -14.07
N SER A 341 -6.43 2.11 -13.96
CA SER A 341 -5.18 2.73 -14.41
C SER A 341 -4.04 2.27 -13.51
N MET A 342 -2.87 2.08 -14.11
CA MET A 342 -1.73 1.43 -13.45
C MET A 342 -0.42 2.20 -13.64
N VAL A 343 0.49 2.04 -12.67
CA VAL A 343 1.91 2.39 -12.82
C VAL A 343 2.71 1.10 -12.90
N VAL A 344 3.54 0.98 -13.92
CA VAL A 344 4.20 -0.28 -14.29
C VAL A 344 5.70 -0.06 -14.44
N LEU A 345 6.50 -1.01 -13.93
CA LEU A 345 7.91 -1.16 -14.23
C LEU A 345 8.10 -2.00 -15.49
N TYR A 346 8.95 -1.54 -16.39
CA TYR A 346 9.28 -2.27 -17.62
C TYR A 346 10.75 -2.13 -18.00
N ALA A 347 11.18 -2.93 -18.97
CA ALA A 347 12.45 -2.78 -19.68
C ALA A 347 12.20 -2.89 -21.20
N LEU A 348 12.99 -2.15 -21.99
CA LEU A 348 12.99 -2.23 -23.45
C LEU A 348 13.93 -3.32 -23.96
N PRO A 349 13.74 -3.83 -25.19
CA PRO A 349 14.74 -4.67 -25.84
C PRO A 349 16.09 -3.94 -25.91
N GLY A 350 17.16 -4.61 -25.50
CA GLY A 350 18.52 -4.05 -25.49
C GLY A 350 18.88 -3.24 -24.24
N ASP A 351 17.94 -2.99 -23.33
CA ASP A 351 18.28 -2.45 -22.02
C ASP A 351 19.22 -3.41 -21.27
N ALA A 352 20.25 -2.86 -20.61
CA ALA A 352 21.14 -3.65 -19.77
C ALA A 352 20.38 -4.30 -18.60
N PHE A 353 20.92 -5.39 -18.05
CA PHE A 353 20.33 -6.03 -16.89
C PHE A 353 20.21 -5.05 -15.72
N GLY A 354 19.04 -5.00 -15.09
CA GLY A 354 18.74 -4.09 -13.97
C GLY A 354 18.33 -2.67 -14.37
N VAL A 355 18.28 -2.34 -15.68
CA VAL A 355 17.65 -1.09 -16.11
C VAL A 355 16.14 -1.22 -15.95
N GLU A 356 15.58 -0.34 -15.13
CA GLU A 356 14.14 -0.28 -14.87
C GLU A 356 13.58 1.06 -15.35
N ARG A 357 12.54 0.98 -16.16
CA ARG A 357 11.76 2.11 -16.68
C ARG A 357 10.38 2.11 -16.06
N LYS A 358 9.68 3.23 -16.15
CA LYS A 358 8.32 3.38 -15.61
C LYS A 358 7.38 3.90 -16.67
N ALA A 359 6.18 3.34 -16.71
CA ALA A 359 5.11 3.80 -17.58
C ALA A 359 3.81 3.92 -16.79
N ARG A 360 2.97 4.82 -17.27
CA ARG A 360 1.58 4.94 -16.83
C ARG A 360 0.67 4.36 -17.89
N PHE A 361 -0.25 3.51 -17.45
CA PHE A 361 -1.32 2.95 -18.26
C PHE A 361 -2.61 3.57 -17.77
N THR A 362 -3.23 4.43 -18.56
CA THR A 362 -4.49 5.09 -18.19
C THR A 362 -5.63 4.31 -18.81
N ALA A 363 -6.50 3.75 -17.97
CA ALA A 363 -7.70 3.06 -18.42
C ALA A 363 -8.68 4.08 -19.00
N VAL A 364 -9.18 3.81 -20.20
CA VAL A 364 -10.18 4.62 -20.89
C VAL A 364 -11.52 3.88 -20.85
N PRO A 365 -12.64 4.58 -20.59
CA PRO A 365 -13.97 3.98 -20.57
C PRO A 365 -14.32 3.15 -21.80
#